data_AF-A0A8M8VDR9-F1
#
_entry.id   AF-A0A8M8VDR9-F1
#
_cell.length_a   1.000
_cell.length_b   1.000
_cell.length_c   1.000
_cell.angle_alpha   90.00
_cell.angle_beta   90.00
_cell.angle_gamma   90.00
#
_symmetry.space_group_name_H-M   'P 1'
#
loop_
_entity.id
_entity.type
_entity.pdbx_description
1 polymer ?
#
loop_
_entity_poly.entity_id
_entity_poly.type
_entity_poly.pdbx_seq_one_letter_code
_entity_poly.pdbx_strand_id
1 'polypeptide(L)'
;MGASESSLTGSQNPEDGITTVSERTQGLEPILQRLQSLEITKPLLTSAPAEGSLTDILVRKPSSSSTAGTVNPNVLLELFSMYRDWQEEKSQKISKRQEEIENKIELADALAVKLLQRFNYSVSAMKSTSNHLSEVHALQVELGELKGRLTEVISNCDALCKRIVNEGPESLRSTVRPLTAASTDQKIVSVLPSLPSTADQDQQPQPES
;
A
#
# COMPACT_ATOMS: atom_id res chain seq x y z
N MET A 1 3.14 31.59 -22.26
CA MET A 1 4.11 32.32 -21.42
C MET A 1 3.88 31.86 -19.99
N GLY A 2 4.81 31.32 -19.21
CA GLY A 2 6.22 31.02 -19.37
C GLY A 2 6.74 30.50 -18.01
N ALA A 3 7.65 29.53 -18.07
CA ALA A 3 8.69 29.11 -17.10
C ALA A 3 8.35 28.70 -15.65
N SER A 4 8.78 27.47 -15.34
CA SER A 4 9.12 26.94 -14.01
C SER A 4 10.54 27.38 -13.61
N GLU A 5 10.78 27.66 -12.32
CA GLU A 5 12.12 27.89 -11.76
C GLU A 5 12.29 27.10 -10.45
N SER A 6 12.92 25.92 -10.53
CA SER A 6 13.55 25.27 -9.38
C SER A 6 15.06 25.45 -9.50
N SER A 7 15.64 26.24 -8.60
CA SER A 7 17.08 26.38 -8.44
C SER A 7 17.68 25.13 -7.80
N LEU A 8 18.40 24.33 -8.60
CA LEU A 8 19.36 23.34 -8.12
C LEU A 8 20.71 24.04 -7.97
N THR A 9 21.16 24.22 -6.72
CA THR A 9 22.51 24.68 -6.39
C THR A 9 23.52 23.59 -6.70
N GLY A 10 24.56 23.98 -7.42
CA GLY A 10 25.46 23.10 -8.14
C GLY A 10 26.52 22.37 -7.32
N SER A 11 27.08 21.37 -7.98
CA SER A 11 28.52 21.14 -7.97
C SER A 11 28.95 20.78 -9.38
N GLN A 12 30.07 21.36 -9.76
CA GLN A 12 30.63 21.43 -11.11
C GLN A 12 30.92 20.03 -11.66
N ASN A 13 30.46 19.77 -12.89
CA ASN A 13 31.09 18.79 -13.77
C ASN A 13 31.35 19.49 -15.10
N PRO A 14 32.59 19.54 -15.56
CA PRO A 14 32.89 20.00 -16.89
C PRO A 14 32.74 18.81 -17.85
N GLU A 15 32.05 19.07 -18.96
CA GLU A 15 32.32 18.53 -20.30
C GLU A 15 31.62 17.21 -20.67
N ASP A 16 30.58 17.40 -21.48
CA ASP A 16 29.86 16.40 -22.25
C ASP A 16 30.83 15.77 -23.27
N GLY A 17 31.27 14.55 -22.99
CA GLY A 17 32.16 13.78 -23.84
C GLY A 17 31.88 12.29 -23.62
N ILE A 18 31.62 11.56 -24.71
CA ILE A 18 31.38 10.12 -24.69
C ILE A 18 32.49 9.44 -23.89
N THR A 19 32.15 8.86 -22.73
CA THR A 19 33.07 8.10 -21.90
C THR A 19 33.26 6.71 -22.51
N THR A 20 34.18 6.60 -23.47
CA THR A 20 34.74 5.31 -23.86
C THR A 20 35.63 4.80 -22.73
N VAL A 21 35.38 3.56 -22.28
CA VAL A 21 36.19 2.85 -21.28
C VAL A 21 37.65 2.79 -21.78
N SER A 22 38.53 3.64 -21.24
CA SER A 22 39.91 3.77 -21.69
C SER A 22 40.91 2.94 -20.88
N GLU A 23 40.46 2.04 -20.01
CA GLU A 23 41.38 1.22 -19.22
C GLU A 23 41.16 -0.26 -19.51
N ARG A 24 41.89 -0.76 -20.51
CA ARG A 24 42.18 -2.19 -20.62
C ARG A 24 43.12 -2.50 -19.47
N THR A 25 42.58 -3.03 -18.37
CA THR A 25 43.39 -3.65 -17.33
C THR A 25 44.28 -4.69 -17.97
N GLN A 26 45.59 -4.46 -17.91
CA GLN A 26 46.62 -5.40 -18.31
C GLN A 26 46.77 -6.49 -17.24
N GLY A 27 45.66 -7.13 -16.92
CA GLY A 27 45.58 -8.34 -16.11
C GLY A 27 44.85 -9.35 -16.97
N LEU A 28 45.52 -10.46 -17.27
CA LEU A 28 44.91 -11.60 -17.95
C LEU A 28 43.55 -11.87 -17.29
N GLU A 29 42.48 -11.74 -18.07
CA GLU A 29 41.11 -12.05 -17.68
C GLU A 29 41.12 -13.32 -16.81
N PRO A 30 40.50 -13.33 -15.61
CA PRO A 30 40.56 -14.47 -14.70
C PRO A 30 40.07 -15.76 -15.38
N ILE A 31 39.21 -15.62 -16.38
CA ILE A 31 38.75 -16.72 -17.25
C ILE A 31 39.87 -17.19 -18.19
N LEU A 32 40.63 -16.27 -18.78
CA LEU A 32 41.78 -16.57 -19.65
C LEU A 32 42.90 -17.26 -18.88
N GLN A 33 43.20 -16.80 -17.65
CA GLN A 33 44.17 -17.46 -16.78
C GLN A 33 43.72 -18.86 -16.37
N ARG A 34 42.41 -19.05 -16.16
CA ARG A 34 41.80 -20.35 -15.85
C ARG A 34 41.79 -21.31 -17.06
N LEU A 35 41.56 -20.78 -18.26
CA LEU A 35 41.68 -21.52 -19.52
C LEU A 35 43.12 -21.92 -19.82
N GLN A 36 44.09 -21.08 -19.44
CA GLN A 36 45.51 -21.35 -19.61
C GLN A 36 46.06 -22.31 -18.56
N SER A 37 45.46 -22.38 -17.36
CA SER A 37 45.80 -23.33 -16.30
C SER A 37 45.08 -24.68 -16.41
N LEU A 38 44.12 -24.82 -17.32
CA LEU A 38 43.52 -26.10 -17.67
C LEU A 38 44.57 -26.94 -18.41
N GLU A 39 45.16 -27.90 -17.69
CA GLU A 39 45.95 -28.97 -18.33
C GLU A 39 45.05 -29.70 -19.33
N ILE A 40 45.48 -29.74 -20.59
CA ILE A 40 44.87 -30.56 -21.63
C ILE A 40 45.02 -32.00 -21.17
N THR A 41 43.97 -32.53 -20.56
CA THR A 41 43.87 -33.94 -20.21
C THR A 41 43.99 -34.76 -21.49
N LYS A 42 44.57 -35.96 -21.38
CA LYS A 42 44.76 -36.84 -22.54
C LYS A 42 43.48 -36.88 -23.37
N PRO A 43 43.56 -36.68 -24.69
CA PRO A 43 42.40 -36.66 -25.54
C PRO A 43 41.59 -37.94 -25.31
N LEU A 44 40.27 -37.79 -25.12
CA LEU A 44 39.34 -38.91 -25.03
C LEU A 44 39.43 -39.85 -26.26
N LEU A 45 39.95 -39.32 -27.36
CA LEU A 45 40.22 -40.05 -28.59
C LEU A 45 41.72 -40.39 -28.67
N THR A 46 42.02 -41.68 -28.64
CA THR A 46 43.38 -42.24 -28.75
C THR A 46 43.98 -42.15 -30.16
N SER A 47 43.29 -41.55 -31.13
CA SER A 47 43.78 -41.35 -32.50
C SER A 47 43.24 -40.07 -33.11
N ALA A 48 44.05 -39.39 -33.91
CA ALA A 48 43.66 -38.20 -34.68
C ALA A 48 42.52 -38.55 -35.67
N PRO A 49 41.46 -37.72 -35.77
CA PRO A 49 40.46 -37.91 -36.81
C PRO A 49 41.12 -37.75 -38.18
N ALA A 50 40.97 -38.77 -39.05
CA ALA A 50 41.46 -38.67 -40.41
C ALA A 50 40.74 -37.52 -41.14
N GLU A 51 41.51 -36.66 -41.82
CA GLU A 51 41.00 -35.51 -42.58
C GLU A 51 40.07 -35.99 -43.71
N GLY A 52 38.76 -36.03 -43.43
CA GLY A 52 37.72 -36.29 -44.41
C GLY A 52 37.23 -35.00 -45.06
N SER A 53 37.14 -35.01 -46.39
CA SER A 53 36.64 -33.90 -47.23
C SER A 53 35.27 -33.39 -46.74
N LEU A 54 35.09 -32.06 -46.70
CA LEU A 54 33.85 -31.35 -46.32
C LEU A 54 32.58 -31.87 -47.01
N THR A 55 32.71 -32.42 -48.21
CA THR A 55 31.60 -33.03 -48.97
C THR A 55 31.12 -34.36 -48.38
N ASP A 56 31.99 -35.11 -47.70
CA ASP A 56 31.65 -36.38 -47.05
C ASP A 56 30.83 -36.17 -45.75
N ILE A 57 31.05 -35.03 -45.09
CA ILE A 57 30.34 -34.62 -43.88
C ILE A 57 28.88 -34.21 -44.20
N LEU A 58 28.65 -33.56 -45.35
CA LEU A 58 27.33 -33.05 -45.74
C LEU A 58 26.36 -34.13 -46.25
N VAL A 59 26.87 -35.22 -46.84
CA VAL A 59 26.05 -36.19 -47.60
C VAL A 59 25.56 -37.37 -46.75
N ARG A 60 25.77 -37.37 -45.43
CA ARG A 60 25.11 -38.29 -44.48
C ARG A 60 25.16 -39.75 -44.93
N LYS A 61 26.33 -40.21 -45.38
CA LYS A 61 26.61 -41.65 -45.47
C LYS A 61 27.49 -41.97 -44.26
N PRO A 62 27.01 -42.72 -43.25
CA PRO A 62 27.89 -43.19 -42.21
C PRO A 62 28.85 -44.18 -42.86
N SER A 63 30.04 -43.71 -43.22
CA SER A 63 31.15 -44.57 -43.59
C SER A 63 31.31 -45.59 -42.47
N SER A 64 31.25 -46.87 -42.83
CA SER A 64 31.59 -48.00 -41.99
C SER A 64 33.07 -47.91 -41.59
N SER A 65 33.39 -46.95 -40.71
CA SER A 65 34.66 -46.81 -40.04
C SER A 65 34.45 -47.33 -38.63
N SER A 66 34.85 -48.58 -38.42
CA SER A 66 35.03 -49.17 -37.11
C SER A 66 36.25 -48.52 -36.43
N THR A 67 36.15 -47.24 -36.09
CA THR A 67 36.88 -46.66 -34.98
C THR A 67 35.83 -46.30 -33.96
N ALA A 68 35.29 -47.35 -33.35
CA ALA A 68 34.42 -47.23 -32.21
C ALA A 68 35.28 -46.66 -31.06
N GLY A 69 35.37 -45.33 -30.99
CA GLY A 69 35.61 -44.62 -29.74
C GLY A 69 34.39 -44.86 -28.85
N THR A 70 34.19 -46.12 -28.46
CA THR A 70 33.06 -46.56 -27.64
C THR A 70 33.30 -45.95 -26.27
N VAL A 71 32.63 -44.85 -25.99
CA VAL A 71 32.57 -44.28 -24.64
C VAL A 71 32.12 -45.41 -23.72
N ASN A 72 32.89 -45.66 -22.67
CA ASN A 72 32.62 -46.80 -21.79
C ASN A 72 31.18 -46.66 -21.26
N PRO A 73 30.28 -47.63 -21.52
CA PRO A 73 28.86 -47.50 -21.19
C PRO A 73 28.64 -47.35 -19.68
N ASN A 74 29.55 -47.86 -18.84
CA ASN A 74 29.47 -47.69 -17.39
C ASN A 74 29.75 -46.25 -16.96
N VAL A 75 30.71 -45.57 -17.60
CA VAL A 75 31.02 -44.15 -17.33
C VAL A 75 29.86 -43.26 -17.77
N LEU A 76 29.20 -43.61 -18.88
CA LEU A 76 28.02 -42.89 -19.35
C LEU A 76 26.84 -43.06 -18.38
N LEU A 77 26.61 -44.29 -17.88
CA LEU A 77 25.58 -44.56 -16.89
C LEU A 77 25.83 -43.79 -15.59
N GLU A 78 27.09 -43.78 -15.11
CA GLU A 78 27.50 -43.03 -13.93
C GLU A 78 27.28 -41.53 -14.10
N LEU A 79 27.66 -40.96 -15.25
CA LEU A 79 27.43 -39.54 -15.53
C LEU A 79 25.94 -39.19 -15.57
N PHE A 80 25.10 -40.04 -16.16
CA PHE A 80 23.66 -39.86 -16.14
C PHE A 80 23.08 -39.97 -14.73
N SER A 81 23.57 -40.91 -13.91
CA SER A 81 23.18 -41.00 -12.49
C SER A 81 23.54 -39.72 -11.75
N MET A 82 24.79 -39.26 -11.87
CA MET A 82 25.27 -38.04 -11.20
C MET A 82 24.48 -36.80 -11.66
N TYR A 83 24.13 -36.72 -12.94
CA TYR A 83 23.29 -35.64 -13.47
C TYR A 83 21.85 -35.71 -12.95
N ARG A 84 21.28 -36.92 -12.85
CA ARG A 84 19.93 -37.14 -12.30
C ARG A 84 19.86 -36.75 -10.83
N ASP A 85 20.84 -37.16 -10.04
CA ASP A 85 20.94 -36.81 -8.62
C ASP A 85 21.09 -35.29 -8.44
N TRP A 86 21.93 -34.65 -9.25
CA TRP A 86 22.08 -33.20 -9.26
C TRP A 86 20.78 -32.47 -9.64
N GLN A 87 20.06 -32.97 -10.66
CA GLN A 87 18.78 -32.40 -11.06
C GLN A 87 17.73 -32.52 -9.95
N GLU A 88 17.66 -33.69 -9.30
CA GLU A 88 16.75 -33.93 -8.19
C GLU A 88 17.05 -32.98 -7.01
N GLU A 89 18.31 -32.84 -6.64
CA GLU A 89 18.74 -31.91 -5.58
C GLU A 89 18.38 -30.45 -5.93
N LYS A 90 18.56 -30.03 -7.19
CA LYS A 90 18.15 -28.67 -7.61
C LYS A 90 16.62 -28.51 -7.54
N SER A 91 15.87 -29.51 -8.01
CA SER A 91 14.40 -29.52 -7.99
C SER A 91 13.87 -29.39 -6.55
N GLN A 92 14.42 -30.17 -5.63
CA GLN A 92 14.04 -30.12 -4.21
C GLN A 92 14.35 -28.76 -3.60
N LYS A 93 15.52 -28.18 -3.89
CA LYS A 93 15.90 -26.85 -3.39
C LYS A 93 15.00 -25.75 -3.92
N ILE A 94 14.59 -25.81 -5.19
CA ILE A 94 13.65 -24.86 -5.79
C ILE A 94 12.27 -25.02 -5.14
N SER A 95 11.79 -26.26 -4.99
CA SER A 95 10.48 -26.56 -4.41
C SER A 95 10.39 -26.05 -2.97
N LYS A 96 11.40 -26.33 -2.13
CA LYS A 96 11.45 -25.83 -0.76
C LYS A 96 11.45 -24.29 -0.70
N ARG A 97 12.19 -23.64 -1.60
CA ARG A 97 12.22 -22.17 -1.65
C ARG A 97 10.88 -21.59 -2.11
N GLN A 98 10.19 -22.24 -3.04
CA GLN A 98 8.85 -21.84 -3.46
C GLN A 98 7.86 -21.95 -2.31
N GLU A 99 7.87 -23.06 -1.58
CA GLU A 99 7.02 -23.27 -0.40
C GLU A 99 7.29 -22.20 0.69
N GLU A 100 8.55 -21.88 0.97
CA GLU A 100 8.90 -20.80 1.91
C GLU A 100 8.41 -19.42 1.45
N ILE A 101 8.38 -19.16 0.14
CA ILE A 101 7.88 -17.90 -0.43
C ILE A 101 6.35 -17.86 -0.36
N GLU A 102 5.67 -18.95 -0.70
CA GLU A 102 4.22 -19.07 -0.65
C GLU A 102 3.70 -18.83 0.78
N ASN A 103 4.29 -19.50 1.78
CA ASN A 103 3.97 -19.28 3.20
C ASN A 103 4.13 -17.81 3.63
N LYS A 104 5.17 -17.11 3.12
CA LYS A 104 5.38 -15.68 3.40
C LYS A 104 4.34 -14.79 2.73
N ILE A 105 3.91 -15.15 1.52
CA ILE A 105 2.87 -14.42 0.78
C ILE A 105 1.53 -14.57 1.52
N GLU A 106 1.15 -15.78 1.93
CA GLU A 106 -0.07 -16.03 2.69
C GLU A 106 -0.07 -15.25 4.02
N LEU A 107 1.04 -15.27 4.75
CA LEU A 107 1.17 -14.49 5.98
C LEU A 107 1.06 -12.98 5.72
N ALA A 108 1.70 -12.47 4.67
CA ALA A 108 1.66 -11.07 4.31
C ALA A 108 0.23 -10.64 3.93
N ASP A 109 -0.50 -11.46 3.18
CA ASP A 109 -1.90 -11.21 2.80
C ASP A 109 -2.82 -11.19 4.04
N ALA A 110 -2.70 -12.19 4.91
CA ALA A 110 -3.44 -12.26 6.17
C ALA A 110 -3.18 -11.03 7.07
N LEU A 111 -1.94 -10.54 7.11
CA LEU A 111 -1.58 -9.33 7.84
C LEU A 111 -2.12 -8.07 7.16
N ALA A 112 -2.08 -7.98 5.84
CA ALA A 112 -2.60 -6.84 5.08
C ALA A 112 -4.11 -6.69 5.29
N VAL A 113 -4.86 -7.78 5.23
CA VAL A 113 -6.31 -7.80 5.51
C VAL A 113 -6.60 -7.34 6.93
N LYS A 114 -5.89 -7.86 7.93
CA LYS A 114 -6.05 -7.45 9.34
C LYS A 114 -5.72 -5.97 9.55
N LEU A 115 -4.68 -5.46 8.89
CA LEU A 115 -4.30 -4.05 8.96
C LEU A 115 -5.39 -3.16 8.37
N LEU A 116 -5.91 -3.52 7.19
CA LEU A 116 -7.00 -2.80 6.55
C LEU A 116 -8.26 -2.77 7.42
N GLN A 117 -8.62 -3.90 8.03
CA GLN A 117 -9.76 -3.99 8.94
C GLN A 117 -9.58 -3.07 10.16
N ARG A 118 -8.41 -3.10 10.81
CA ARG A 118 -8.07 -2.21 11.93
C ARG A 118 -8.12 -0.74 11.53
N PHE A 119 -7.62 -0.41 10.35
CA PHE A 119 -7.63 0.96 9.83
C PHE A 119 -9.04 1.45 9.60
N ASN A 120 -9.89 0.66 8.93
CA ASN A 120 -11.29 1.03 8.68
C ASN A 120 -12.11 1.20 9.97
N TYR A 121 -11.86 0.34 10.97
CA TYR A 121 -12.45 0.51 12.30
C TYR A 121 -12.01 1.83 12.93
N SER A 122 -10.71 2.12 12.91
CA SER A 122 -10.15 3.38 13.45
C SER A 122 -10.75 4.61 12.78
N VAL A 123 -10.84 4.61 11.44
CA VAL A 123 -11.46 5.69 10.66
C VAL A 123 -12.92 5.88 11.04
N SER A 124 -13.67 4.78 11.19
CA SER A 124 -15.08 4.84 11.59
C SER A 124 -15.25 5.40 13.01
N ALA A 125 -14.41 4.97 13.95
CA ALA A 125 -14.41 5.48 15.32
C ALA A 125 -14.04 6.98 15.36
N MET A 126 -13.00 7.40 14.62
CA MET A 126 -12.63 8.81 14.49
C MET A 126 -13.76 9.65 13.91
N LYS A 127 -14.45 9.15 12.87
CA LYS A 127 -15.60 9.84 12.27
C LYS A 127 -16.74 10.01 13.28
N SER A 128 -17.04 8.97 14.08
CA SER A 128 -18.03 9.05 15.14
C SER A 128 -17.66 10.10 16.19
N THR A 129 -16.41 10.08 16.67
CA THR A 129 -15.92 11.07 17.64
C THR A 129 -15.96 12.48 17.07
N SER A 130 -15.60 12.66 15.80
CA SER A 130 -15.69 13.96 15.12
C SER A 130 -17.13 14.48 15.07
N ASN A 131 -18.11 13.61 14.79
CA ASN A 131 -19.52 13.99 14.78
C ASN A 131 -19.99 14.41 16.18
N HIS A 132 -19.67 13.64 17.22
CA HIS A 132 -20.01 14.00 18.59
C HIS A 132 -19.35 15.31 19.04
N LEU A 133 -18.10 15.55 18.68
CA LEU A 133 -17.43 16.83 18.97
C LEU A 133 -18.11 18.01 18.25
N SER A 134 -18.57 17.80 17.01
CA SER A 134 -19.34 18.81 16.28
C SER A 134 -20.66 19.14 16.99
N GLU A 135 -21.38 18.12 17.50
CA GLU A 135 -22.61 18.30 18.27
C GLU A 135 -22.34 19.06 19.58
N VAL A 136 -21.28 18.69 20.30
CA VAL A 136 -20.85 19.39 21.52
C VAL A 136 -20.50 20.86 21.23
N HIS A 137 -19.84 21.14 20.11
CA HIS A 137 -19.52 22.50 19.70
C HIS A 137 -20.78 23.33 19.45
N ALA A 138 -21.79 22.78 18.77
CA ALA A 138 -23.07 23.44 18.56
C ALA A 138 -23.77 23.76 19.89
N LEU A 139 -23.85 22.78 20.80
CA LEU A 139 -24.43 22.97 22.13
C LEU A 139 -23.69 24.04 22.96
N GLN A 140 -22.36 24.09 22.85
CA GLN A 140 -21.55 25.10 23.53
C GLN A 140 -21.91 26.52 23.07
N VAL A 141 -22.19 26.71 21.77
CA VAL A 141 -22.62 28.00 21.21
C VAL A 141 -24.00 28.38 21.74
N GLU A 142 -24.97 27.46 21.70
CA GLU A 142 -26.32 27.70 22.23
C GLU A 142 -26.31 28.05 23.72
N LEU A 143 -25.49 27.35 24.52
CA LEU A 143 -25.32 27.66 25.93
C LEU A 143 -24.74 29.07 26.14
N GLY A 144 -23.79 29.49 25.29
CA GLY A 144 -23.24 30.84 25.30
C GLY A 144 -24.28 31.91 25.01
N GLU A 145 -25.13 31.69 24.00
CA GLU A 145 -26.23 32.59 23.66
C GLU A 145 -27.26 32.67 24.80
N LEU A 146 -27.68 31.53 25.34
CA LEU A 146 -28.63 31.46 26.44
C LEU A 146 -28.10 32.20 27.68
N LYS A 147 -26.81 32.03 28.00
CA LYS A 147 -26.15 32.77 29.07
C LYS A 147 -26.15 34.28 28.81
N GLY A 148 -25.94 34.70 27.56
CA GLY A 148 -26.05 36.11 27.15
C GLY A 148 -27.45 36.68 27.40
N ARG A 149 -28.49 35.99 26.91
CA ARG A 149 -29.90 36.38 27.10
C ARG A 149 -30.28 36.43 28.59
N LEU A 150 -29.83 35.45 29.38
CA LEU A 150 -30.08 35.45 30.83
C LEU A 150 -29.41 36.65 31.52
N THR A 151 -28.18 36.97 31.13
CA THR A 151 -27.46 38.14 31.69
C THR A 151 -28.18 39.44 31.36
N GLU A 152 -28.71 39.57 30.14
CA GLU A 152 -29.54 40.70 29.73
C GLU A 152 -30.82 40.79 30.56
N VAL A 153 -31.54 39.68 30.76
CA VAL A 153 -32.76 39.64 31.58
C VAL A 153 -32.46 40.03 33.03
N ILE A 154 -31.38 39.51 33.63
CA ILE A 154 -30.98 39.87 35.00
C ILE A 154 -30.64 41.37 35.06
N SER A 155 -29.90 41.90 34.09
CA SER A 155 -29.57 43.32 34.02
C SER A 155 -30.80 44.20 33.85
N ASN A 156 -31.77 43.76 33.04
CA ASN A 156 -33.06 44.44 32.87
C ASN A 156 -33.85 44.45 34.19
N CYS A 157 -33.93 43.31 34.89
CA CYS A 157 -34.54 43.21 36.21
C CYS A 157 -33.84 44.11 37.24
N ASP A 158 -32.51 44.16 37.25
CA ASP A 158 -31.76 45.06 38.14
C ASP A 158 -32.03 46.53 37.84
N ALA A 159 -32.09 46.90 36.57
CA ALA A 159 -32.45 48.25 36.14
C ALA A 159 -33.90 48.60 36.55
N LEU A 160 -34.82 47.64 36.43
CA LEU A 160 -36.21 47.77 36.88
C LEU A 160 -36.27 47.97 38.40
N CYS A 161 -35.57 47.14 39.18
CA CYS A 161 -35.47 47.27 40.62
C CYS A 161 -34.92 48.64 41.03
N LYS A 162 -33.85 49.12 40.39
CA LYS A 162 -33.30 50.46 40.63
C LYS A 162 -34.30 51.58 40.30
N ARG A 163 -35.05 51.43 39.20
CA ARG A 163 -36.10 52.40 38.81
C ARG A 163 -37.23 52.45 39.85
N ILE A 164 -37.69 51.30 40.33
CA ILE A 164 -38.71 51.23 41.38
C ILE A 164 -38.24 51.92 42.65
N VAL A 165 -36.98 51.71 43.05
CA VAL A 165 -36.39 52.37 44.23
C VAL A 165 -36.31 53.88 44.06
N ASN A 166 -35.94 54.38 42.87
CA ASN A 166 -35.70 55.80 42.63
C ASN A 166 -36.98 56.61 42.32
N GLU A 167 -37.88 56.06 41.50
CA GLU A 167 -39.05 56.76 40.94
C GLU A 167 -40.38 56.29 41.54
N GLY A 168 -40.38 55.19 42.29
CA GLY A 168 -41.58 54.53 42.81
C GLY A 168 -42.31 53.67 41.76
N PRO A 169 -43.21 52.78 42.20
CA PRO A 169 -43.91 51.83 41.32
C PRO A 169 -44.91 52.48 40.35
N GLU A 170 -45.33 53.73 40.61
CA GLU A 170 -46.30 54.44 39.78
C GLU A 170 -45.74 54.80 38.38
N SER A 171 -44.42 54.97 38.23
CA SER A 171 -43.74 55.17 36.93
C SER A 171 -44.00 54.00 35.97
N LEU A 172 -44.04 52.77 36.49
CA LEU A 172 -44.27 51.55 35.69
C LEU A 172 -45.72 51.39 35.23
N ARG A 173 -46.70 51.95 35.94
CA ARG A 173 -48.12 51.85 35.54
C ARG A 173 -48.42 52.56 34.22
N SER A 174 -47.60 53.54 33.84
CA SER A 174 -47.71 54.20 32.53
C SER A 174 -47.10 53.39 31.38
N THR A 175 -46.16 52.48 31.68
CA THR A 175 -45.38 51.72 30.68
C THR A 175 -45.94 50.31 30.44
N VAL A 176 -46.64 49.74 31.42
CA VAL A 176 -47.29 48.43 31.27
C VAL A 176 -48.52 48.56 30.39
N ARG A 177 -48.38 48.24 29.10
CA ARG A 177 -49.53 47.88 28.27
C ARG A 177 -50.05 46.52 28.76
N PRO A 178 -51.34 46.37 29.10
CA PRO A 178 -51.87 45.08 29.53
C PRO A 178 -51.57 44.03 28.46
N LEU A 179 -50.98 42.91 28.87
CA LEU A 179 -50.88 41.71 28.03
C LEU A 179 -52.30 41.18 27.80
N THR A 180 -53.03 41.75 26.84
CA THR A 180 -54.22 41.13 26.28
C THR A 180 -53.76 39.87 25.56
N ALA A 181 -54.17 38.70 26.06
CA ALA A 181 -54.00 37.43 25.38
C ALA A 181 -54.52 37.57 23.94
N ALA A 182 -53.60 37.55 22.97
CA ALA A 182 -53.98 37.40 21.58
C ALA A 182 -54.61 36.01 21.47
N SER A 183 -55.92 35.97 21.22
CA SER A 183 -56.62 34.75 20.84
C SER A 183 -55.88 34.15 19.64
N THR A 184 -55.24 33.00 19.85
CA THR A 184 -54.59 32.21 18.82
C THR A 184 -55.65 31.71 17.85
N ASP A 185 -55.87 32.45 16.77
CA ASP A 185 -56.38 31.90 15.53
C ASP A 185 -55.26 31.99 14.48
N GLN A 186 -54.23 31.18 14.69
CA GLN A 186 -53.23 30.89 13.66
C GLN A 186 -53.11 29.38 13.57
N LYS A 187 -53.84 28.88 12.58
CA LYS A 187 -53.72 27.58 11.92
C LYS A 187 -52.29 27.06 11.99
N ILE A 188 -52.02 26.19 12.95
CA ILE A 188 -50.83 25.35 12.97
C ILE A 188 -50.92 24.46 11.73
N VAL A 189 -50.23 24.85 10.67
CA VAL A 189 -49.87 23.92 9.60
C VAL A 189 -48.83 23.00 10.21
N SER A 190 -49.31 21.86 10.73
CA SER A 190 -48.46 20.75 11.15
C SER A 190 -47.72 20.22 9.93
N VAL A 191 -46.51 20.70 9.67
CA VAL A 191 -45.53 19.95 8.88
C VAL A 191 -44.84 19.00 9.84
N LEU A 192 -45.29 17.75 9.82
CA LEU A 192 -44.62 16.62 10.44
C LEU A 192 -43.29 16.38 9.69
N PRO A 193 -42.12 16.33 10.33
CA PRO A 193 -40.99 15.62 9.76
C PRO A 193 -41.29 14.14 9.93
N SER A 194 -41.54 13.46 8.82
CA SER A 194 -41.63 12.01 8.75
C SER A 194 -40.35 11.37 9.29
N LEU A 195 -40.47 10.64 10.40
CA LEU A 195 -39.48 9.70 10.91
C LEU A 195 -39.34 8.56 9.89
N PRO A 196 -38.14 8.22 9.37
CA PRO A 196 -37.96 6.93 8.71
C PRO A 196 -37.90 5.85 9.79
N SER A 197 -39.00 5.11 9.90
CA SER A 197 -39.03 3.80 10.55
C SER A 197 -38.50 2.78 9.56
N THR A 198 -37.35 2.19 9.87
CA THR A 198 -36.92 0.89 9.32
C THR A 198 -36.29 0.12 10.46
N ALA A 199 -37.12 -0.65 11.14
CA ALA A 199 -36.70 -1.86 11.81
C ALA A 199 -36.73 -3.02 10.78
N ASP A 200 -35.80 -3.96 11.01
CA ASP A 200 -35.69 -5.30 10.44
C ASP A 200 -35.13 -5.47 9.02
N GLN A 201 -33.82 -5.68 8.95
CA GLN A 201 -33.33 -6.99 8.52
C GLN A 201 -32.07 -7.40 9.29
N ASP A 202 -32.31 -8.37 10.15
CA ASP A 202 -31.39 -9.28 10.81
C ASP A 202 -30.59 -10.07 9.75
N GLN A 203 -29.26 -9.95 9.76
CA GLN A 203 -28.41 -11.00 9.18
C GLN A 203 -27.00 -10.99 9.76
N GLN A 204 -26.87 -11.76 10.83
CA GLN A 204 -25.64 -12.32 11.38
C GLN A 204 -25.02 -13.34 10.41
N PRO A 205 -23.72 -13.28 10.08
CA PRO A 205 -23.02 -14.42 9.50
C PRO A 205 -22.48 -15.31 10.64
N GLN A 206 -22.99 -16.54 10.71
CA GLN A 206 -22.34 -17.64 11.42
C GLN A 206 -21.07 -18.10 10.65
N PRO A 207 -20.10 -18.71 11.34
CA PRO A 207 -18.86 -19.19 10.74
C PRO A 207 -19.08 -20.57 10.11
N GLU A 208 -18.59 -20.79 8.89
CA GLU A 208 -18.46 -22.15 8.34
C GLU A 208 -17.10 -22.75 8.68
N SER A 209 -17.16 -24.06 8.88
CA SER A 209 -16.12 -24.98 9.35
C SER A 209 -15.09 -25.35 8.30
#